data_AF-A0A2W5FMF1-F1
#
_entry.id   AF-A0A2W5FMF1-F1
#
_cell.length_a   1.000
_cell.length_b   1.000
_cell.length_c   1.000
_cell.angle_alpha   90.00
_cell.angle_beta   90.00
_cell.angle_gamma   90.00
#
_symmetry.space_group_name_H-M   'P 1'
#
loop_
_entity.id
_entity.type
_entity.pdbx_description
1 polymer ?
#
loop_
_entity_poly.entity_id
_entity_poly.type
_entity_poly.pdbx_seq_one_letter_code
_entity_poly.pdbx_strand_id
1 'polypeptide(L)'
;MAGTSAFAQTPAPTPGTNTPRIDQREARQQARIAQGAASGSLTPKETQRLEKEQARIDKVETQAKADGQVTARERAKLSAMQDGASRDIHRKKHNARVAGNGG
;
A
#
# COMPACT_ATOMS: atom_id res chain seq x y z
N MET A 1 -39.33 -40.03 -1.20
CA MET A 1 -38.39 -39.38 -2.14
C MET A 1 -37.64 -38.31 -1.36
N ALA A 2 -36.37 -38.57 -1.04
CA ALA A 2 -35.52 -37.68 -0.25
C ALA A 2 -34.98 -36.55 -1.14
N GLY A 3 -35.32 -35.30 -0.80
CA GLY A 3 -34.75 -34.11 -1.42
C GLY A 3 -33.53 -33.67 -0.64
N THR A 4 -32.34 -33.99 -1.14
CA THR A 4 -31.09 -33.45 -0.60
C THR A 4 -30.86 -32.05 -1.15
N SER A 5 -31.09 -31.03 -0.33
CA SER A 5 -30.71 -29.65 -0.64
C SER A 5 -29.18 -29.54 -0.70
N ALA A 6 -28.64 -29.33 -1.89
CA ALA A 6 -27.24 -29.03 -2.12
C ALA A 6 -26.96 -27.59 -1.65
N PHE A 7 -26.28 -27.44 -0.52
CA PHE A 7 -25.75 -26.15 -0.11
C PHE A 7 -24.63 -25.74 -1.07
N ALA A 8 -24.83 -24.60 -1.74
CA ALA A 8 -23.80 -23.93 -2.53
C ALA A 8 -22.64 -23.55 -1.60
N GLN A 9 -21.51 -24.26 -1.74
CA GLN A 9 -20.26 -23.88 -1.07
C GLN A 9 -19.67 -22.69 -1.81
N THR A 10 -19.84 -21.49 -1.25
CA THR A 10 -19.10 -20.30 -1.67
C THR A 10 -17.61 -20.57 -1.38
N PRO A 11 -16.71 -20.58 -2.38
CA PRO A 11 -15.30 -20.85 -2.12
C PRO A 11 -14.76 -19.78 -1.19
N ALA A 12 -14.24 -20.21 -0.03
CA ALA A 12 -13.52 -19.33 0.87
C ALA A 12 -12.33 -18.72 0.12
N PRO A 13 -12.01 -17.42 0.30
CA PRO A 13 -10.86 -16.81 -0.31
C PRO A 13 -9.61 -17.58 0.14
N THR A 14 -9.04 -18.37 -0.76
CA THR A 14 -7.79 -19.09 -0.51
C THR A 14 -6.71 -18.04 -0.25
N PRO A 15 -5.94 -18.17 0.84
CA PRO A 15 -4.80 -17.29 1.08
C PRO A 15 -3.76 -17.53 -0.03
N GLY A 16 -3.78 -16.69 -1.05
CA GLY A 16 -2.73 -16.64 -2.06
C GLY A 16 -1.56 -15.82 -1.53
N THR A 17 -0.35 -16.31 -1.79
CA THR A 17 0.92 -15.58 -1.55
C THR A 17 1.00 -14.31 -2.41
N ASN A 18 0.26 -14.27 -3.53
CA ASN A 18 0.23 -13.13 -4.44
C ASN A 18 -0.69 -12.01 -3.92
N THR A 19 -0.16 -10.80 -3.89
CA THR A 19 -0.83 -9.56 -3.45
C THR A 19 -0.96 -8.54 -4.60
N PRO A 20 -1.56 -8.91 -5.76
CA PRO A 20 -1.50 -8.10 -6.99
C PRO A 20 -2.08 -6.68 -6.85
N ARG A 21 -3.01 -6.47 -5.91
CA ARG A 21 -3.58 -5.14 -5.64
C ARG A 21 -2.63 -4.24 -4.85
N ILE A 22 -1.72 -4.81 -4.06
CA ILE A 22 -0.71 -4.08 -3.28
C ILE A 22 0.41 -3.67 -4.23
N ASP A 23 0.94 -4.62 -5.02
CA ASP A 23 1.98 -4.33 -6.02
C ASP A 23 1.56 -3.19 -6.98
N GLN A 24 0.30 -3.20 -7.45
CA GLN A 24 -0.24 -2.12 -8.29
C GLN A 24 -0.31 -0.77 -7.59
N ARG A 25 -0.57 -0.74 -6.28
CA ARG A 25 -0.63 0.51 -5.50
C ARG A 25 0.77 1.06 -5.27
N GLU A 26 1.75 0.20 -4.97
CA GLU A 26 3.16 0.60 -4.84
C GLU A 26 3.67 1.24 -6.12
N ALA A 27 3.44 0.59 -7.28
CA ALA A 27 3.84 1.14 -8.58
C ALA A 27 3.22 2.54 -8.84
N ARG A 28 1.94 2.73 -8.51
CA ARG A 28 1.27 4.04 -8.64
C ARG A 28 1.81 5.07 -7.67
N GLN A 29 2.12 4.68 -6.44
CA GLN A 29 2.71 5.56 -5.44
C GLN A 29 4.11 6.01 -5.87
N GLN A 30 4.93 5.09 -6.36
CA GLN A 30 6.26 5.39 -6.88
C GLN A 30 6.19 6.36 -8.06
N ALA A 31 5.26 6.15 -8.99
CA ALA A 31 5.03 7.09 -10.09
C ALA A 31 4.63 8.50 -9.58
N ARG A 32 3.80 8.59 -8.54
CA ARG A 32 3.41 9.88 -7.95
C ARG A 32 4.57 10.58 -7.25
N ILE A 33 5.44 9.83 -6.56
CA ILE A 33 6.65 10.35 -5.91
C ILE A 33 7.63 10.86 -6.97
N ALA A 34 7.92 10.03 -7.99
CA ALA A 34 8.82 10.41 -9.09
C ALA A 34 8.31 11.64 -9.85
N GLN A 35 7.02 11.69 -10.18
CA GLN A 35 6.40 12.87 -10.78
C GLN A 35 6.53 14.10 -9.86
N GLY A 36 6.33 13.91 -8.55
CA GLY A 36 6.41 15.03 -7.59
C GLY A 36 7.83 15.58 -7.45
N ALA A 37 8.83 14.71 -7.46
CA ALA A 37 10.24 15.09 -7.48
C ALA A 37 10.61 15.79 -8.79
N ALA A 38 10.21 15.23 -9.94
CA ALA A 38 10.49 15.80 -11.26
C ALA A 38 9.81 17.16 -11.48
N SER A 39 8.59 17.34 -10.98
CA SER A 39 7.85 18.60 -11.09
C SER A 39 8.25 19.64 -10.03
N GLY A 40 9.10 19.28 -9.06
CA GLY A 40 9.43 20.12 -7.91
C GLY A 40 8.30 20.33 -6.90
N SER A 41 7.21 19.54 -6.98
CA SER A 41 6.13 19.58 -5.97
C SER A 41 6.48 18.81 -4.70
N LEU A 42 7.55 18.00 -4.73
CA LEU A 42 8.16 17.38 -3.56
C LEU A 42 9.60 17.87 -3.41
N THR A 43 9.99 18.29 -2.20
CA THR A 43 11.39 18.57 -1.90
C THR A 43 12.22 17.28 -1.84
N PRO A 44 13.56 17.33 -1.98
CA PRO A 44 14.40 16.14 -1.83
C PRO A 44 14.21 15.44 -0.47
N LYS A 45 14.02 16.21 0.61
CA LYS A 45 13.77 15.69 1.96
C LYS A 45 12.41 15.00 2.07
N GLU A 46 11.38 15.53 1.43
CA GLU A 46 10.05 14.89 1.40
C GLU A 46 10.03 13.63 0.56
N THR A 47 10.69 13.68 -0.60
CA THR A 47 10.89 12.52 -1.48
C THR A 47 11.57 11.41 -0.69
N GLN A 48 12.71 11.70 -0.03
CA GLN A 48 13.41 10.69 0.79
C GLN A 48 12.53 10.12 1.93
N ARG A 49 11.67 10.94 2.55
CA ARG A 49 10.74 10.45 3.57
C ARG A 49 9.69 9.51 2.99
N LEU A 50 9.14 9.83 1.81
CA LEU A 50 8.15 9.00 1.10
C LEU A 50 8.76 7.68 0.62
N GLU A 51 9.98 7.71 0.06
CA GLU A 51 10.72 6.50 -0.34
C GLU A 51 10.96 5.56 0.86
N LYS A 52 11.32 6.11 2.02
CA LYS A 52 11.46 5.32 3.26
C LYS A 52 10.14 4.70 3.72
N GLU A 53 9.01 5.34 3.44
CA GLU A 53 7.70 4.80 3.76
C GLU A 53 7.34 3.65 2.82
N GLN A 54 7.54 3.80 1.50
CA GLN A 54 7.37 2.71 0.53
C GLN A 54 8.25 1.51 0.89
N ALA A 55 9.54 1.73 1.14
CA ALA A 55 10.47 0.66 1.51
C ALA A 55 10.06 -0.09 2.80
N ARG A 56 9.37 0.57 3.74
CA ARG A 56 8.80 -0.10 4.92
C ARG A 56 7.61 -0.97 4.55
N ILE A 57 6.76 -0.52 3.63
CA ILE A 57 5.62 -1.31 3.15
C ILE A 57 6.12 -2.54 2.40
N ASP A 58 7.06 -2.37 1.47
CA ASP A 58 7.68 -3.47 0.71
C ASP A 58 8.30 -4.52 1.65
N LYS A 59 8.95 -4.07 2.74
CA LYS A 59 9.51 -4.97 3.74
C LYS A 59 8.41 -5.77 4.47
N VAL A 60 7.33 -5.11 4.89
CA VAL A 60 6.21 -5.80 5.56
C VAL A 60 5.52 -6.76 4.58
N GLU A 61 5.42 -6.39 3.31
CA GLU A 61 4.84 -7.22 2.27
C GLU A 61 5.71 -8.46 2.03
N THR A 62 7.03 -8.28 1.91
CA THR A 62 8.00 -9.38 1.75
C THR A 62 7.95 -10.31 2.96
N GLN A 63 7.83 -9.78 4.17
CA GLN A 63 7.68 -10.59 5.39
C GLN A 63 6.38 -11.42 5.35
N ALA A 64 5.24 -10.81 5.00
CA ALA A 64 3.97 -11.51 4.86
C ALA A 64 4.01 -12.57 3.73
N LYS A 65 4.79 -12.34 2.66
CA LYS A 65 5.02 -13.31 1.58
C LYS A 65 5.96 -14.45 2.02
N ALA A 66 6.94 -14.17 2.89
CA ALA A 66 7.95 -15.13 3.35
C ALA A 66 7.36 -16.27 4.20
N ASP A 67 6.30 -15.99 4.96
CA ASP A 67 5.56 -16.99 5.74
C ASP A 67 4.73 -17.94 4.85
N GLY A 68 4.78 -17.74 3.52
CA GLY A 68 4.16 -18.61 2.51
C GLY A 68 2.69 -18.29 2.23
N GLN A 69 2.00 -17.60 3.13
CA GLN A 69 0.60 -17.19 2.98
C GLN A 69 0.36 -15.81 3.57
N VAL A 70 -0.20 -14.89 2.76
CA VAL A 70 -0.66 -13.59 3.26
C VAL A 70 -2.07 -13.76 3.82
N THR A 71 -2.19 -13.67 5.14
CA THR A 71 -3.47 -13.75 5.85
C THR A 71 -4.33 -12.51 5.59
N ALA A 72 -5.64 -12.63 5.87
CA ALA A 72 -6.56 -11.49 5.77
C ALA A 72 -6.14 -10.31 6.68
N ARG A 73 -5.57 -10.59 7.85
CA ARG A 73 -5.09 -9.57 8.79
C ARG A 73 -3.88 -8.82 8.25
N GLU A 74 -2.93 -9.54 7.66
CA GLU A 74 -1.76 -8.93 7.02
C GLU A 74 -2.15 -8.11 5.80
N ARG A 75 -3.07 -8.61 4.99
CA ARG A 75 -3.62 -7.86 3.85
C ARG A 75 -4.31 -6.57 4.31
N ALA A 76 -5.09 -6.61 5.39
CA ALA A 76 -5.71 -5.42 5.97
C ALA A 76 -4.67 -4.43 6.50
N LYS A 77 -3.63 -4.91 7.19
CA LYS A 77 -2.51 -4.09 7.66
C LYS A 77 -1.78 -3.42 6.51
N LEU A 78 -1.40 -4.17 5.47
CA LEU A 78 -0.74 -3.64 4.28
C LEU A 78 -1.63 -2.62 3.56
N SER A 79 -2.93 -2.89 3.44
CA SER A 79 -3.88 -1.94 2.85
C SER A 79 -3.95 -0.63 3.64
N ALA A 80 -4.00 -0.70 4.97
CA ALA A 80 -3.99 0.49 5.82
C ALA A 80 -2.68 1.29 5.69
N MET A 81 -1.54 0.61 5.59
CA MET A 81 -0.24 1.26 5.36
C MET A 81 -0.20 1.96 3.99
N GLN A 82 -0.68 1.29 2.94
CA GLN A 82 -0.79 1.84 1.58
C GLN A 82 -1.71 3.07 1.53
N ASP A 83 -2.83 3.06 2.26
CA ASP A 83 -3.73 4.20 2.35
C ASP A 83 -3.10 5.37 3.12
N GLY A 84 -2.34 5.09 4.17
CA GLY A 84 -1.53 6.09 4.89
C GLY A 84 -0.53 6.76 3.97
N ALA A 85 0.30 5.97 3.28
CA ALA A 85 1.30 6.47 2.35
C ALA A 85 0.67 7.27 1.19
N SER A 86 -0.48 6.82 0.65
CA SER A 86 -1.19 7.55 -0.39
C SER A 86 -1.64 8.95 0.06
N ARG A 87 -2.13 9.05 1.31
CA ARG A 87 -2.51 10.33 1.94
C ARG A 87 -1.31 11.23 2.15
N ASP A 88 -0.18 10.67 2.57
CA ASP A 88 1.05 11.44 2.80
C ASP A 88 1.66 11.95 1.49
N ILE A 89 1.66 11.14 0.44
CA ILE A 89 2.05 11.59 -0.92
C ILE A 89 1.11 12.71 -1.38
N HIS A 90 -0.21 12.56 -1.20
CA HIS A 90 -1.16 13.61 -1.56
C HIS A 90 -0.90 14.89 -0.79
N ARG A 91 -0.80 14.79 0.54
CA ARG A 91 -0.56 15.94 1.42
C ARG A 91 0.73 16.66 1.04
N LYS A 92 1.83 15.95 0.78
CA LYS A 92 3.11 16.58 0.42
C LYS A 92 3.08 17.20 -0.98
N LYS A 93 2.52 16.52 -1.98
CA LYS A 93 2.39 17.08 -3.35
C LYS A 93 1.49 18.32 -3.41
N HIS A 94 0.46 18.37 -2.58
CA HIS A 94 -0.51 19.47 -2.56
C HIS A 94 -0.26 20.50 -1.45
N ASN A 95 0.65 20.24 -0.51
CA ASN A 95 1.18 21.27 0.37
C ASN A 95 2.09 22.18 -0.45
N ALA A 96 1.47 23.09 -1.20
CA ALA A 96 2.11 24.31 -1.62
C ALA A 96 2.50 25.10 -0.36
N ARG A 97 3.63 24.75 0.24
CA ARG A 97 4.28 25.53 1.32
C ARG A 97 3.40 25.77 2.55
N VAL A 98 3.38 24.80 3.47
CA VAL A 98 3.42 25.13 4.91
C VAL A 98 4.59 24.37 5.55
N ALA A 99 5.78 24.57 5.00
CA ALA A 99 7.02 24.48 5.77
C ALA A 99 7.42 25.90 6.20
N GLY A 100 6.46 26.62 6.78
CA GLY A 100 6.72 27.81 7.58
C GLY A 100 6.79 27.36 9.04
N ASN A 101 8.01 27.28 9.55
CA ASN A 101 8.37 27.26 10.97
C ASN A 101 7.92 26.09 11.85
N GLY A 102 8.89 25.37 12.41
CA GLY A 102 8.68 24.30 13.39
C GLY A 102 9.99 23.62 13.75
N GLY A 103 10.99 24.45 14.06
CA GLY A 103 12.15 24.08 14.88
C GLY A 103 11.90 24.54 16.31
#